data_AF-A0A1V1PL43-F1
#
_entry.id   AF-A0A1V1PL43-F1
#
_cell.length_a   1.000
_cell.length_b   1.000
_cell.length_c   1.000
_cell.angle_alpha   90.00
_cell.angle_beta   90.00
_cell.angle_gamma   90.00
#
_symmetry.space_group_name_H-M   'P 1'
#
loop_
_entity.id
_entity.type
_entity.pdbx_description
1 polymer ?
#
loop_
_entity_poly.entity_id
_entity_poly.type
_entity_poly.pdbx_seq_one_letter_code
_entity_poly.pdbx_strand_id
1 'polypeptide(L)' 'MSDISIQFTWFEWIMLAFVIGWPGLLVGVAIGALAWKRRRWAGSTLGGLAGLLIVFFARLLN' A
#
# COMPACT_ATOMS: atom_id res chain seq x y z
N MET A 1 17.97 -26.63 -16.71
CA MET A 1 17.30 -25.32 -16.53
C MET A 1 17.52 -24.97 -15.07
N SER A 2 18.20 -23.86 -14.78
CA SER A 2 18.47 -23.48 -13.39
C SER A 2 17.16 -23.05 -12.76
N ASP A 3 16.69 -23.77 -11.75
CA ASP A 3 15.51 -23.38 -10.97
C ASP A 3 15.86 -22.11 -10.18
N ILE A 4 15.61 -20.96 -10.79
CA ILE A 4 15.69 -19.66 -10.11
C ILE A 4 14.48 -19.61 -9.18
N SER A 5 14.65 -20.09 -7.95
CA SER A 5 13.67 -19.87 -6.89
C SER A 5 13.69 -18.40 -6.51
N ILE A 6 12.71 -17.64 -6.98
CA ILE A 6 12.52 -16.24 -6.60
C ILE A 6 11.95 -16.25 -5.17
N GLN A 7 12.83 -16.16 -4.19
CA GLN A 7 12.46 -16.03 -2.79
C GLN A 7 12.45 -14.55 -2.43
N PHE A 8 11.27 -14.02 -2.11
CA PHE A 8 11.14 -12.65 -1.64
C PHE A 8 11.29 -12.61 -0.12
N THR A 9 12.24 -11.81 0.34
CA THR A 9 12.38 -11.39 1.73
C THR A 9 11.19 -10.51 2.14
N TRP A 10 10.94 -10.42 3.44
CA TRP A 10 9.89 -9.56 3.99
C TRP A 10 10.05 -8.09 3.57
N PHE A 11 11.29 -7.62 3.36
CA PHE A 11 11.58 -6.27 2.91
C PHE A 11 11.20 -6.06 1.43
N GLU A 12 11.49 -7.03 0.57
CA GLU A 12 11.07 -7.00 -0.83
C GLU A 12 9.55 -7.02 -0.97
N TRP A 13 8.85 -7.74 -0.11
CA TRP A 13 7.38 -7.69 -0.03
C TRP A 13 6.86 -6.29 0.31
N ILE A 14 7.51 -5.56 1.22
CA ILE A 14 7.15 -4.18 1.53
C ILE A 14 7.42 -3.28 0.32
N MET A 15 8.58 -3.40 -0.33
CA MET A 15 8.88 -2.61 -1.52
C MET A 15 7.87 -2.86 -2.64
N LEU A 16 7.50 -4.11 -2.88
CA LEU A 16 6.46 -4.49 -3.83
C LEU A 16 5.11 -3.88 -3.46
N ALA A 17 4.75 -3.86 -2.18
CA ALA A 17 3.52 -3.23 -1.71
C ALA A 17 3.49 -1.72 -2.03
N PHE A 18 4.63 -1.03 -1.91
CA PHE A 18 4.75 0.37 -2.34
C PHE A 18 4.72 0.52 -3.87
N VAL A 19 5.46 -0.28 -4.63
CA VAL A 19 5.52 -0.17 -6.10
C VAL A 19 4.19 -0.48 -6.78
N ILE A 20 3.42 -1.42 -6.24
CA ILE A 20 2.13 -1.83 -6.82
C ILE A 20 0.98 -1.03 -6.20
N GLY A 21 1.03 -0.78 -4.89
CA GLY A 21 -0.03 -0.16 -4.10
C GLY A 21 0.03 1.38 -3.99
N TRP A 22 1.06 2.05 -4.52
CA TRP A 22 1.19 3.51 -4.42
C TRP A 22 -0.03 4.34 -4.86
N PRO A 23 -0.84 3.95 -5.88
CA PRO A 23 -2.02 4.73 -6.25
C PRO A 23 -3.05 4.71 -5.12
N GLY A 24 -3.20 3.54 -4.48
CA GLY A 24 -4.05 3.38 -3.31
C GLY A 24 -3.56 4.18 -2.11
N LEU A 25 -2.23 4.26 -1.92
CA LEU A 25 -1.64 5.10 -0.88
C LEU A 25 -2.02 6.57 -1.05
N LEU A 26 -1.89 7.13 -2.26
CA LEU A 26 -2.20 8.54 -2.50
C LEU A 26 -3.69 8.85 -2.29
N VAL A 27 -4.57 8.01 -2.84
CA VAL A 27 -6.02 8.15 -2.68
C VAL A 27 -6.41 7.99 -1.22
N GLY A 28 -5.86 6.98 -0.55
CA GLY A 28 -6.08 6.70 0.86
C GLY A 28 -5.64 7.85 1.77
N VAL A 29 -4.47 8.45 1.50
CA VAL A 29 -3.99 9.65 2.21
C VAL A 29 -4.96 10.81 2.04
N ALA A 30 -5.40 11.09 0.82
CA ALA A 30 -6.33 12.19 0.54
C ALA A 30 -7.69 12.00 1.24
N ILE A 31 -8.27 10.80 1.13
CA ILE A 31 -9.54 10.46 1.79
C ILE A 31 -9.39 10.51 3.30
N GLY A 32 -8.32 9.93 3.84
CA GLY A 32 -8.03 9.92 5.27
C GLY A 32 -7.84 11.32 5.86
N ALA A 33 -7.14 12.20 5.15
CA ALA A 33 -6.97 13.61 5.52
C ALA A 33 -8.31 14.35 5.55
N LEU A 34 -9.17 14.10 4.56
CA LEU A 34 -10.48 14.74 4.43
C LEU A 34 -11.48 14.23 5.47
N ALA A 35 -11.47 12.93 5.75
CA ALA A 35 -12.35 12.29 6.72
C ALA A 35 -12.06 12.75 8.16
N TRP A 36 -10.78 12.91 8.53
CA TRP A 36 -10.38 13.33 9.87
C TRP A 36 -9.78 14.74 9.93
N LYS A 37 -10.64 15.75 9.77
CA LYS A 37 -10.25 17.17 9.83
C LYS A 37 -9.49 17.58 11.10
N ARG A 38 -9.81 16.99 12.26
CA ARG A 38 -9.18 17.31 13.56
C ARG A 38 -7.83 16.63 13.77
N ARG A 39 -7.59 15.49 13.11
CA ARG A 39 -6.34 14.71 13.21
C ARG A 39 -5.89 14.26 11.82
N ARG A 40 -5.70 15.24 10.93
CA ARG A 40 -5.40 14.98 9.50
C ARG A 40 -4.21 14.05 9.34
N TRP A 41 -3.16 14.22 10.13
CA TRP A 41 -1.98 13.35 10.12
C TRP A 41 -2.34 11.88 10.39
N ALA A 42 -3.06 11.59 11.47
CA ALA A 42 -3.47 10.22 11.78
C ALA A 42 -4.42 9.64 10.70
N GLY A 43 -5.35 10.45 10.19
CA GLY A 43 -6.24 10.06 9.11
C GLY A 43 -5.51 9.77 7.80
N SER A 44 -4.59 10.63 7.39
CA SER A 44 -3.73 10.44 6.23
C SER A 44 -2.91 9.14 6.33
N THR A 45 -2.30 8.88 7.48
CA THR A 45 -1.46 7.67 7.64
C THR A 45 -2.30 6.40 7.60
N LEU A 46 -3.43 6.37 8.32
CA LEU A 46 -4.32 5.20 8.33
C LEU A 46 -4.98 4.99 6.98
N GLY A 47 -5.45 6.06 6.34
CA GLY A 47 -6.04 6.02 5.02
C GLY A 47 -5.03 5.57 3.96
N GLY A 48 -3.80 6.11 4.02
CA GLY A 48 -2.71 5.72 3.13
C GLY A 48 -2.31 4.25 3.26
N LEU A 49 -2.18 3.74 4.48
CA LEU A 49 -1.88 2.33 4.73
C LEU A 49 -3.02 1.42 4.26
N ALA A 50 -4.27 1.79 4.55
CA ALA A 50 -5.43 1.04 4.09
C ALA A 50 -5.50 1.01 2.56
N GLY A 51 -5.35 2.16 1.91
CA GLY A 51 -5.38 2.27 0.46
C GLY A 51 -4.24 1.53 -0.22
N LEU A 52 -3.02 1.60 0.33
CA LEU A 52 -1.86 0.84 -0.15
C LEU A 52 -2.15 -0.66 -0.14
N LEU A 53 -2.64 -1.19 0.99
CA LEU A 53 -2.95 -2.62 1.11
C LEU A 53 -4.10 -3.03 0.20
N ILE A 54 -5.17 -2.25 0.12
CA ILE A 54 -6.33 -2.55 -0.74
C ILE A 54 -5.89 -2.67 -2.20
N VAL A 55 -5.14 -1.68 -2.72
CA VAL A 55 -4.71 -1.69 -4.12
C VAL A 55 -3.63 -2.74 -4.37
N PHE A 56 -2.72 -2.95 -3.43
CA PHE A 56 -1.72 -4.01 -3.51
C PHE A 56 -2.37 -5.39 -3.64
N PHE A 57 -3.27 -5.75 -2.72
CA PHE A 57 -3.96 -7.05 -2.77
C PHE A 57 -4.90 -7.16 -3.97
N ALA A 58 -5.64 -6.10 -4.33
CA ALA A 58 -6.50 -6.11 -5.50
C ALA A 58 -5.72 -6.37 -6.80
N ARG A 59 -4.49 -5.86 -6.90
CA ARG A 59 -3.60 -6.09 -8.06
C ARG A 59 -2.84 -7.41 -8.00
N LEU A 60 -2.61 -7.95 -6.81
CA LEU A 60 -1.96 -9.25 -6.63
C LEU A 60 -2.90 -10.42 -6.96
N LEU A 61 -4.21 -10.24 -6.73
CA LEU A 61 -5.24 -11.25 -6.94
C LEU A 61 -5.79 -11.29 -8.37
N ASN A 62 -5.38 -10.37 -9.24
CA ASN A 62 -5.91 -10.19 -10.59
C ASN A 62 -4.81 -10.46 -11.62
#